data_AF-A0A914XFB5-F1
#
_entry.id   AF-A0A914XFB5-F1
#
_cell.length_a   1.000
_cell.length_b   1.000
_cell.length_c   1.000
_cell.angle_alpha   90.00
_cell.angle_beta   90.00
_cell.angle_gamma   90.00
#
_symmetry.space_group_name_H-M   'P 1'
#
loop_
_entity.id
_entity.type
_entity.pdbx_description
1 polymer ?
#
loop_
_entity_poly.entity_id
_entity_poly.type
_entity_poly.pdbx_seq_one_letter_code
_entity_poly.pdbx_strand_id
1 'polypeptide(L)'
;MIKYKVTDSGKTLREIQHLYLRFKDYIFDTWSRPYNTSALEAFMQVELGADTTLADVKHPRLLVTTVEGDVIPVKLKLLRNYDMPLSEKDKKDMGYEKPEDWTVWKALRCSSAAPTFFCSVDGKFIDGGLISNNPLCELLSEIHLYNTACKLNQGAEEPVRIGCVLSLGTGIAASRPSESVDMTGAFSNLVANVLAIKSLGIILIDQVTATEGAPVDRSRSWCHSLGVPLFRMSAPLTNDVQMDEKGDAEIVQLLWDCLEYTQRHRDDIAELVALLRLSGKSEHRRKLFTDSEISAEAFAEASSEASAEAFAEASAEAFAEASAEASPEVSSKPSPEVSSKPSLEVSWNLSPEVSPEPSSEASPKLFSEVSRRK
;
A
#
# COMPACT_ATOMS: atom_id res chain seq x y z
N MET A 1 7.63 12.36 -25.07
CA MET A 1 7.38 11.73 -23.76
C MET A 1 6.63 12.74 -22.92
N ILE A 2 5.35 12.52 -22.65
CA ILE A 2 4.44 13.53 -22.10
C ILE A 2 4.74 13.71 -20.60
N LYS A 3 5.31 14.85 -20.20
CA LYS A 3 5.61 15.21 -18.81
C LYS A 3 4.51 16.12 -18.27
N TYR A 4 3.47 15.53 -17.68
CA TYR A 4 2.49 16.30 -16.91
C TYR A 4 2.74 16.08 -15.42
N LYS A 5 2.71 17.16 -14.62
CA LYS A 5 2.73 17.09 -13.16
C LYS A 5 1.36 16.58 -12.70
N VAL A 6 1.31 15.42 -12.04
CA VAL A 6 0.04 14.68 -11.77
C VAL A 6 -0.33 14.67 -10.30
N THR A 7 0.63 14.84 -9.38
CA THR A 7 0.38 14.82 -7.93
C THR A 7 0.33 16.21 -7.32
N ASP A 8 -0.16 16.29 -6.09
CA ASP A 8 -0.23 17.52 -5.29
C ASP A 8 1.16 18.05 -4.94
N SER A 9 2.16 17.17 -4.87
CA SER A 9 3.58 17.51 -4.79
C SER A 9 4.18 18.00 -6.12
N GLY A 10 3.38 18.08 -7.19
CA GLY A 10 3.84 18.54 -8.51
C GLY A 10 4.75 17.55 -9.25
N LYS A 11 4.83 16.29 -8.81
CA LYS A 11 5.62 15.25 -9.47
C LYS A 11 4.82 14.55 -10.57
N THR A 12 5.52 14.09 -11.59
CA THR A 12 4.98 13.22 -12.63
C THR A 12 4.92 11.78 -12.14
N LEU A 13 4.04 10.96 -12.73
CA LEU A 13 3.96 9.53 -12.40
C LEU A 13 5.29 8.78 -12.64
N ARG A 14 6.09 9.23 -13.61
CA ARG A 14 7.41 8.64 -13.91
C ARG A 14 8.45 9.00 -12.84
N GLU A 15 8.42 10.22 -12.32
CA GLU A 15 9.28 10.60 -11.20
C GLU A 15 8.93 9.80 -9.94
N ILE A 16 7.64 9.57 -9.68
CA ILE A 16 7.19 8.73 -8.56
C ILE A 16 7.64 7.28 -8.75
N GLN A 17 7.53 6.73 -9.96
CA GLN A 17 8.05 5.40 -10.26
C GLN A 17 9.57 5.31 -9.98
N HIS A 18 10.36 6.28 -10.45
CA HIS A 18 11.80 6.31 -10.17
C HIS A 18 12.09 6.46 -8.68
N LEU A 19 11.27 7.21 -7.96
CA LEU A 19 11.37 7.38 -6.51
C LEU A 19 11.23 6.04 -5.80
N TYR A 20 10.18 5.26 -6.11
CA TYR A 20 10.00 3.91 -5.55
C TYR A 20 11.18 2.99 -5.85
N LEU A 21 11.66 2.97 -7.11
CA LEU A 21 12.77 2.09 -7.52
C LEU A 21 14.08 2.42 -6.80
N ARG A 22 14.32 3.69 -6.44
CA ARG A 22 15.51 4.10 -5.67
C ARG A 22 15.32 3.91 -4.17
N PHE A 23 14.11 4.14 -3.69
CA PHE A 23 13.83 4.23 -2.26
C PHE A 23 13.57 2.87 -1.61
N LYS A 24 13.18 1.85 -2.39
CA LYS A 24 12.94 0.47 -1.89
C LYS A 24 14.13 -0.09 -1.10
N ASP A 25 15.36 0.14 -1.57
CA ASP A 25 16.56 -0.44 -0.97
C ASP A 25 16.95 0.26 0.33
N TYR A 26 16.48 1.50 0.50
CA TYR A 26 16.73 2.33 1.67
C TYR A 26 15.69 2.11 2.78
N ILE A 27 14.41 1.88 2.43
CA ILE A 27 13.37 1.60 3.43
C ILE A 27 13.49 0.16 3.96
N PHE A 28 13.70 -0.80 3.06
CA PHE A 28 13.75 -2.22 3.40
C PHE A 28 15.19 -2.68 3.62
N ASP A 29 15.99 -1.86 4.30
CA ASP A 29 17.44 -2.03 4.43
C ASP A 29 17.85 -3.16 5.40
N THR A 30 17.07 -3.39 6.45
CA THR A 30 17.37 -4.40 7.47
C THR A 30 16.95 -5.82 7.06
N TRP A 31 17.69 -6.80 7.57
CA TRP A 31 17.37 -8.23 7.41
C TRP A 31 16.17 -8.69 8.24
N SER A 32 15.73 -7.88 9.22
CA SER A 32 14.65 -8.23 10.13
C SER A 32 13.68 -7.07 10.30
N ARG A 33 12.40 -7.44 10.31
CA ARG A 33 11.29 -6.54 10.63
C ARG A 33 11.15 -6.34 12.16
N PRO A 34 10.60 -5.22 12.64
CA PRO A 34 10.14 -4.05 11.86
C PRO A 34 11.30 -3.21 11.30
N TYR A 35 11.06 -2.55 10.17
CA TYR A 35 12.00 -1.64 9.52
C TYR A 35 12.11 -0.30 10.24
N ASN A 36 13.24 0.39 10.04
CA ASN A 36 13.46 1.71 10.60
C ASN A 36 12.49 2.74 9.99
N THR A 37 11.71 3.42 10.83
CA THR A 37 10.70 4.37 10.38
C THR A 37 11.23 5.79 10.27
N SER A 38 12.35 6.12 10.91
CA SER A 38 12.94 7.47 10.90
C SER A 38 13.36 7.88 9.49
N ALA A 39 13.94 6.95 8.73
CA ALA A 39 14.36 7.17 7.36
C ALA A 39 13.16 7.44 6.43
N LEU A 40 12.08 6.66 6.60
CA LEU A 40 10.82 6.84 5.89
C LEU A 40 10.16 8.18 6.22
N GLU A 41 10.12 8.54 7.50
CA GLU A 41 9.52 9.78 7.99
C GLU A 41 10.29 11.02 7.52
N ALA A 42 11.63 11.02 7.66
CA ALA A 42 12.48 12.10 7.18
C ALA A 42 12.31 12.31 5.66
N PHE A 43 12.28 11.21 4.90
CA PHE A 43 12.03 11.27 3.46
C PHE A 43 10.66 11.87 3.14
N MET A 44 9.58 11.43 3.81
CA MET A 44 8.25 12.00 3.59
C MET A 44 8.20 13.49 3.94
N GLN A 45 8.88 13.91 5.02
CA GLN A 45 8.96 15.31 5.42
C GLN A 45 9.71 16.17 4.40
N VAL A 46 10.82 15.66 3.85
CA VAL A 46 11.58 16.36 2.79
C VAL A 46 10.72 16.48 1.52
N GLU A 47 10.02 15.41 1.14
CA GLU A 47 9.30 15.35 -0.13
C GLU A 47 7.94 16.04 -0.14
N LEU A 48 7.31 16.16 1.04
CA LEU A 48 5.95 16.69 1.19
C LEU A 48 5.90 17.98 2.00
N GLY A 49 7.02 18.37 2.63
CA GLY A 49 7.10 19.46 3.59
C GLY A 49 6.73 19.00 5.00
N ALA A 50 7.64 19.24 5.96
CA ALA A 50 7.45 18.84 7.35
C ALA A 50 6.21 19.48 8.00
N ASP A 51 5.94 20.74 7.67
CA ASP A 51 4.84 21.55 8.21
C ASP A 51 3.64 21.65 7.27
N THR A 52 3.68 21.02 6.09
CA THR A 52 2.57 21.10 5.15
C THR A 52 1.40 20.29 5.67
N THR A 53 0.26 20.95 5.85
CA THR A 53 -0.97 20.37 6.39
C THR A 53 -1.87 19.84 5.28
N LEU A 54 -2.82 18.96 5.61
CA LEU A 54 -3.84 18.53 4.66
C LEU A 54 -4.65 19.74 4.16
N ALA A 55 -4.89 20.75 5.01
CA ALA A 55 -5.56 21.99 4.60
C ALA A 55 -4.84 22.75 3.48
N ASP A 56 -3.51 22.66 3.39
CA ASP A 56 -2.72 23.33 2.35
C ASP A 56 -2.94 22.71 0.96
N VAL A 57 -3.35 21.43 0.92
CA VAL A 57 -3.68 20.72 -0.31
C VAL A 57 -5.12 21.06 -0.73
N LYS A 58 -5.28 22.05 -1.62
CA LYS A 58 -6.63 22.49 -2.04
C LYS A 58 -7.32 21.56 -3.03
N HIS A 59 -6.56 20.93 -3.93
CA HIS A 59 -7.10 20.01 -4.94
C HIS A 59 -6.07 18.97 -5.37
N PRO A 60 -6.49 17.73 -5.68
CA PRO A 60 -7.85 17.22 -5.56
C PRO A 60 -8.25 16.99 -4.09
N ARG A 61 -9.50 16.64 -3.84
CA ARG A 61 -9.91 16.18 -2.52
C ARG A 61 -9.26 14.82 -2.24
N LEU A 62 -8.70 14.67 -1.06
CA LEU A 62 -7.97 13.50 -0.57
C LEU A 62 -8.74 12.86 0.57
N LEU A 63 -8.71 11.54 0.59
CA LEU A 63 -9.20 10.70 1.66
C LEU A 63 -8.20 9.57 1.86
N VAL A 64 -7.65 9.48 3.06
CA VAL A 64 -6.58 8.54 3.43
C VAL A 64 -7.08 7.68 4.59
N THR A 65 -6.92 6.38 4.48
CA THR A 65 -7.37 5.41 5.51
C THR A 65 -6.25 5.12 6.50
N THR A 66 -6.60 5.01 7.78
CA THR A 66 -5.74 4.49 8.86
C THR A 66 -6.62 3.87 9.94
N VAL A 67 -6.04 3.04 10.80
CA VAL A 67 -6.77 2.39 11.90
C VAL A 67 -6.25 2.88 13.24
N GLU A 68 -7.17 3.27 14.12
CA GLU A 68 -6.89 3.52 15.54
C GLU A 68 -6.80 2.17 16.26
N GLY A 69 -5.57 1.70 16.49
CA GLY A 69 -5.26 0.40 17.08
C GLY A 69 -5.09 0.42 18.60
N ASP A 70 -5.17 1.58 19.24
CA ASP A 70 -5.08 1.77 20.69
C ASP A 70 -6.41 1.56 21.44
N VAL A 71 -7.50 1.31 20.70
CA VAL A 71 -8.85 1.14 21.24
C VAL A 71 -9.53 -0.14 20.75
N ILE A 72 -10.39 -0.73 21.59
CA ILE A 72 -11.24 -1.87 21.24
C ILE A 72 -12.71 -1.47 21.41
N PRO A 73 -13.58 -1.64 20.39
CA PRO A 73 -13.26 -2.13 19.05
C PRO A 73 -12.36 -1.16 18.27
N VAL A 74 -11.47 -1.69 17.44
CA VAL A 74 -10.61 -0.88 16.55
C VAL A 74 -11.48 -0.08 15.59
N LYS A 75 -11.03 1.14 15.26
CA LYS A 75 -11.81 2.08 14.45
C LYS A 75 -11.05 2.49 13.20
N LEU A 76 -11.73 2.50 12.06
CA LEU A 76 -11.24 3.13 10.86
C LEU A 76 -11.31 4.65 11.04
N LYS A 77 -10.20 5.34 10.75
CA LYS A 77 -10.12 6.79 10.68
C LYS A 77 -9.84 7.21 9.25
N LEU A 78 -10.62 8.19 8.80
CA LEU A 78 -10.51 8.77 7.46
C LEU A 78 -9.89 10.17 7.60
N LEU A 79 -8.65 10.32 7.16
CA LEU A 79 -7.95 11.60 7.13
C LEU A 79 -8.25 12.31 5.80
N ARG A 80 -8.61 13.59 5.86
CA ARG A 80 -9.17 14.33 4.71
C ARG A 80 -8.53 15.70 4.60
N ASN A 81 -8.45 16.22 3.38
CA ASN A 81 -8.07 17.62 3.13
C ASN A 81 -9.27 18.57 2.96
N TYR A 82 -10.47 18.11 3.26
CA TYR A 82 -11.69 18.89 3.18
C TYR A 82 -12.52 18.70 4.44
N ASP A 83 -13.28 19.72 4.77
CA ASP A 83 -14.21 19.71 5.89
C ASP A 83 -15.56 19.11 5.48
N MET A 84 -16.23 18.49 6.43
CA MET A 84 -17.63 18.09 6.25
C MET A 84 -18.54 19.31 6.32
N PRO A 85 -19.55 19.45 5.43
CA PRO A 85 -20.45 20.59 5.39
C PRO A 85 -21.56 20.46 6.46
N LEU A 86 -21.13 20.34 7.71
CA LEU A 86 -21.93 20.18 8.92
C LEU A 86 -21.70 21.37 9.86
N SER A 87 -22.56 21.54 10.87
CA SER A 87 -22.32 22.53 11.93
C SER A 87 -21.08 22.13 12.75
N GLU A 88 -20.35 23.10 13.32
CA GLU A 88 -19.18 22.80 14.17
C GLU A 88 -19.54 21.91 15.37
N LYS A 89 -20.77 22.00 15.87
CA LYS A 89 -21.29 21.12 16.91
C LYS A 89 -21.37 19.67 16.41
N ASP A 90 -22.01 19.45 15.26
CA ASP A 90 -22.18 18.11 14.70
C ASP A 90 -20.84 17.49 14.28
N LYS A 91 -19.92 18.32 13.74
CA LYS A 91 -18.54 17.90 13.45
C LYS A 91 -17.87 17.33 14.71
N LYS A 92 -17.95 18.07 15.82
CA LYS A 92 -17.37 17.66 17.10
C LYS A 92 -18.04 16.42 17.68
N ASP A 93 -19.37 16.35 17.65
CA ASP A 93 -20.15 15.21 18.19
C ASP A 93 -19.87 13.93 17.40
N MET A 94 -19.61 14.04 16.09
CA MET A 94 -19.24 12.91 15.21
C MET A 94 -17.72 12.64 15.17
N GLY A 95 -16.89 13.43 15.86
CA GLY A 95 -15.45 13.24 15.92
C GLY A 95 -14.69 13.62 14.65
N TYR A 96 -15.21 14.54 13.84
CA TYR A 96 -14.46 15.10 12.72
C TYR A 96 -13.39 16.07 13.22
N GLU A 97 -12.16 15.81 12.78
CA GLU A 97 -11.00 16.68 12.99
C GLU A 97 -10.81 17.61 11.79
N LYS A 98 -10.06 18.70 11.99
CA LYS A 98 -9.85 19.67 10.93
C LYS A 98 -8.64 19.29 10.06
N PRO A 99 -8.65 19.60 8.76
CA PRO A 99 -7.51 19.36 7.89
C PRO A 99 -6.21 20.04 8.34
N GLU A 100 -6.28 21.14 9.09
CA GLU A 100 -5.12 21.85 9.64
C GLU A 100 -4.43 21.07 10.77
N ASP A 101 -5.14 20.15 11.43
CA ASP A 101 -4.63 19.38 12.57
C ASP A 101 -3.65 18.26 12.12
N TRP A 102 -3.57 17.99 10.82
CA TRP A 102 -2.81 16.89 10.25
C TRP A 102 -1.81 17.36 9.20
N THR A 103 -0.54 17.03 9.39
CA THR A 103 0.46 17.15 8.33
C THR A 103 0.30 16.05 7.28
N VAL A 104 0.60 16.37 6.02
CA VAL A 104 0.47 15.43 4.90
C VAL A 104 1.35 14.20 5.12
N TRP A 105 2.61 14.40 5.51
CA TRP A 105 3.55 13.30 5.73
C TRP A 105 3.07 12.37 6.85
N LYS A 106 2.49 12.91 7.93
CA LYS A 106 2.01 12.12 9.06
C LYS A 106 0.78 11.30 8.67
N ALA A 107 -0.14 11.89 7.91
CA ALA A 107 -1.31 11.18 7.40
C ALA A 107 -0.92 9.98 6.54
N LEU A 108 0.05 10.16 5.62
CA LEU A 108 0.55 9.06 4.79
C LEU A 108 1.31 8.01 5.61
N ARG A 109 2.13 8.44 6.58
CA ARG A 109 2.86 7.54 7.48
C ARG A 109 1.93 6.67 8.31
N CYS A 110 0.81 7.20 8.80
CA CYS A 110 -0.24 6.44 9.49
C CYS A 110 -0.90 5.42 8.56
N SER A 111 -1.15 5.81 7.31
CA SER A 111 -1.75 4.94 6.29
C SER A 111 -0.86 3.77 5.90
N SER A 112 0.47 3.97 5.89
CA SER A 112 1.46 2.95 5.49
C SER A 112 2.08 2.18 6.66
N ALA A 113 1.53 2.30 7.88
CA ALA A 113 2.08 1.69 9.09
C ALA A 113 1.73 0.20 9.21
N ALA A 114 2.12 -0.59 8.20
CA ALA A 114 1.74 -2.00 8.06
C ALA A 114 2.21 -2.82 9.28
N PRO A 115 1.29 -3.52 9.99
CA PRO A 115 1.65 -4.38 11.11
C PRO A 115 2.72 -5.40 10.70
N THR A 116 3.64 -5.69 11.61
CA THR A 116 4.88 -6.46 11.38
C THR A 116 5.96 -5.75 10.56
N PHE A 117 5.65 -4.87 9.60
CA PHE A 117 6.64 -4.17 8.79
C PHE A 117 7.14 -2.89 9.45
N PHE A 118 6.22 -2.08 9.97
CA PHE A 118 6.53 -0.79 10.58
C PHE A 118 5.88 -0.67 11.96
N CYS A 119 6.51 0.11 12.84
CA CYS A 119 5.91 0.48 14.12
C CYS A 119 4.66 1.35 13.91
N SER A 120 3.73 1.27 14.87
CA SER A 120 2.59 2.17 14.90
C SER A 120 3.04 3.62 15.09
N VAL A 121 2.25 4.54 14.55
CA VAL A 121 2.51 5.96 14.64
C VAL A 121 1.89 6.49 15.92
N ASP A 122 2.70 7.18 16.74
CA ASP A 122 2.32 7.71 18.06
C ASP A 122 1.79 6.63 19.03
N GLY A 123 2.18 5.37 18.83
CA GLY A 123 1.66 4.23 19.58
C GLY A 123 0.18 3.93 19.32
N LYS A 124 -0.45 4.62 18.36
CA LYS A 124 -1.90 4.65 18.16
C LYS A 124 -2.34 4.19 16.78
N PHE A 125 -1.73 4.73 15.72
CA PHE A 125 -2.22 4.53 14.36
C PHE A 125 -1.45 3.41 13.65
N ILE A 126 -2.19 2.55 12.96
CA ILE A 126 -1.66 1.48 12.10
C ILE A 126 -2.28 1.58 10.70
N ASP A 127 -1.74 0.79 9.77
CA ASP A 127 -2.14 0.77 8.37
C ASP A 127 -3.66 0.65 8.16
N GLY A 128 -4.18 1.44 7.21
CA GLY A 128 -5.58 1.40 6.82
C GLY A 128 -6.01 0.04 6.27
N GLY A 129 -5.08 -0.74 5.74
CA GLY A 129 -5.24 -2.04 5.14
C GLY A 129 -5.83 -3.10 6.06
N LEU A 130 -5.79 -2.92 7.40
CA LEU A 130 -6.42 -3.85 8.33
C LEU A 130 -7.96 -3.81 8.26
N ILE A 131 -8.56 -2.68 7.86
CA ILE A 131 -10.02 -2.52 7.77
C ILE A 131 -10.46 -2.15 6.34
N SER A 132 -9.73 -1.26 5.67
CA SER A 132 -10.05 -0.74 4.34
C SER A 132 -8.78 -0.66 3.50
N ASN A 133 -8.33 -1.83 3.02
CA ASN A 133 -7.20 -1.94 2.08
C ASN A 133 -7.58 -1.53 0.65
N ASN A 134 -8.86 -1.66 0.30
CA ASN A 134 -9.45 -1.07 -0.90
C ASN A 134 -10.51 -0.04 -0.47
N PRO A 135 -10.20 1.27 -0.50
CA PRO A 135 -11.06 2.31 0.05
C PRO A 135 -12.25 2.68 -0.84
N LEU A 136 -12.59 1.87 -1.86
CA LEU A 136 -13.70 2.18 -2.76
C LEU A 136 -15.03 2.33 -2.04
N CYS A 137 -15.35 1.38 -1.16
CA CYS A 137 -16.63 1.38 -0.46
C CYS A 137 -16.71 2.55 0.53
N GLU A 138 -15.59 2.84 1.20
CA GLU A 138 -15.43 3.96 2.11
C GLU A 138 -15.57 5.29 1.39
N LEU A 139 -14.92 5.44 0.22
CA LEU A 139 -15.02 6.64 -0.60
C LEU A 139 -16.45 6.89 -1.10
N LEU A 140 -17.15 5.85 -1.57
CA LEU A 140 -18.54 5.99 -2.00
C LEU A 140 -19.48 6.35 -0.85
N SER A 141 -19.28 5.73 0.31
CA SER A 141 -20.03 6.03 1.55
C SER A 141 -19.79 7.46 2.00
N GLU A 142 -18.54 7.90 1.96
CA GLU A 142 -18.12 9.24 2.32
C GLU A 142 -18.74 10.29 1.39
N ILE A 143 -18.69 10.08 0.07
CA ILE A 143 -19.32 11.00 -0.90
C ILE A 143 -20.83 11.09 -0.63
N HIS A 144 -21.48 9.97 -0.33
CA HIS A 144 -22.90 9.96 0.03
C HIS A 144 -23.18 10.77 1.30
N LEU A 145 -22.35 10.60 2.33
CA LEU A 145 -22.47 11.33 3.59
C LEU A 145 -22.24 12.83 3.40
N TYR A 146 -21.19 13.20 2.66
CA TYR A 146 -20.87 14.58 2.31
C TYR A 146 -22.04 15.24 1.55
N ASN A 147 -22.59 14.56 0.54
CA ASN A 147 -23.74 15.05 -0.21
C ASN A 147 -25.01 15.20 0.64
N THR A 148 -25.18 14.34 1.64
CA THR A 148 -26.29 14.43 2.59
C THR A 148 -26.11 15.62 3.52
N ALA A 149 -24.89 15.84 4.01
CA ALA A 149 -24.53 17.01 4.81
C ALA A 149 -24.77 18.33 4.05
N CYS A 150 -24.38 18.41 2.76
CA CYS A 150 -24.69 19.55 1.90
C CYS A 150 -26.19 19.88 1.88
N LYS A 151 -27.05 18.85 1.77
CA LYS A 151 -28.51 19.02 1.73
C LYS A 151 -29.08 19.46 3.07
N LEU A 152 -28.59 18.90 4.17
CA LEU A 152 -29.04 19.25 5.53
C LEU A 152 -28.67 20.69 5.89
N ASN A 153 -27.50 21.15 5.47
CA ASN A 153 -27.01 22.50 5.72
C ASN A 153 -27.44 23.51 4.64
N GLN A 154 -28.64 23.31 4.06
CA GLN A 154 -29.29 24.21 3.09
C GLN A 154 -28.43 24.61 1.88
N GLY A 155 -27.53 23.74 1.42
CA GLY A 155 -26.70 24.00 0.25
C GLY A 155 -25.51 24.93 0.51
N ALA A 156 -25.00 24.98 1.75
CA ALA A 156 -23.76 25.70 2.08
C ALA A 156 -22.59 25.29 1.16
N GLU A 157 -22.58 24.03 0.70
CA GLU A 157 -21.66 23.54 -0.32
C GLU A 157 -22.40 22.72 -1.38
N GLU A 158 -21.86 22.71 -2.60
CA GLU A 158 -22.40 21.95 -3.72
C GLU A 158 -22.12 20.44 -3.55
N PRO A 159 -23.14 19.58 -3.74
CA PRO A 159 -22.94 18.13 -3.68
C PRO A 159 -22.05 17.64 -4.82
N VAL A 160 -21.26 16.61 -4.53
CA VAL A 160 -20.38 15.94 -5.49
C VAL A 160 -21.20 15.01 -6.38
N ARG A 161 -21.13 15.23 -7.70
CA ARG A 161 -21.65 14.31 -8.71
C ARG A 161 -20.52 13.42 -9.23
N ILE A 162 -20.69 12.11 -9.07
CA ILE A 162 -19.72 11.12 -9.58
C ILE A 162 -19.99 10.87 -11.07
N GLY A 163 -18.99 11.14 -11.92
CA GLY A 163 -19.06 10.85 -13.35
C GLY A 163 -18.60 9.43 -13.69
N CYS A 164 -17.50 8.99 -13.08
CA CYS A 164 -16.97 7.64 -13.16
C CYS A 164 -16.10 7.36 -11.92
N VAL A 165 -15.84 6.09 -11.63
CA VAL A 165 -14.91 5.66 -10.58
C VAL A 165 -13.78 4.85 -11.20
N LEU A 166 -12.55 5.18 -10.84
CA LEU A 166 -11.36 4.41 -11.19
C LEU A 166 -10.75 3.85 -9.90
N SER A 167 -10.57 2.54 -9.86
CA SER A 167 -9.87 1.83 -8.80
C SER A 167 -8.63 1.16 -9.37
N LEU A 168 -7.47 1.50 -8.83
CA LEU A 168 -6.20 0.90 -9.21
C LEU A 168 -5.76 -0.07 -8.12
N GLY A 169 -5.44 -1.30 -8.50
CA GLY A 169 -4.85 -2.30 -7.62
C GLY A 169 -3.34 -2.34 -7.77
N THR A 170 -2.67 -2.94 -6.79
CA THR A 170 -1.20 -3.18 -6.78
C THR A 170 -0.81 -4.51 -7.41
N GLY A 171 -1.74 -5.16 -8.11
CA GLY A 171 -1.58 -6.48 -8.69
C GLY A 171 -2.45 -7.53 -7.99
N ILE A 172 -2.69 -8.64 -8.68
CA ILE A 172 -3.44 -9.79 -8.19
C ILE A 172 -2.49 -10.99 -8.17
N ALA A 173 -2.20 -11.50 -6.98
CA ALA A 173 -1.39 -12.71 -6.85
C ALA A 173 -2.10 -13.92 -7.49
N ALA A 174 -1.33 -14.80 -8.11
CA ALA A 174 -1.87 -16.01 -8.72
C ALA A 174 -2.55 -16.90 -7.66
N SER A 175 -3.78 -17.33 -7.93
CA SER A 175 -4.51 -18.23 -7.02
C SER A 175 -3.75 -19.55 -6.90
N ARG A 176 -3.44 -19.95 -5.66
CA ARG A 176 -2.85 -21.25 -5.33
C ARG A 176 -3.91 -22.10 -4.63
N PRO A 177 -4.02 -23.40 -4.96
CA PRO A 177 -4.86 -24.31 -4.19
C PRO A 177 -4.39 -24.32 -2.74
N SER A 178 -5.29 -24.01 -1.81
CA SER A 178 -5.06 -24.23 -0.38
C SER A 178 -5.59 -25.61 0.00
N GLU A 179 -4.89 -26.32 0.88
CA GLU A 179 -5.44 -27.52 1.50
C GLU A 179 -6.73 -27.15 2.25
N SER A 180 -7.81 -27.87 1.98
CA SER A 180 -9.10 -27.60 2.60
C SER A 180 -8.99 -27.71 4.12
N VAL A 181 -9.25 -26.62 4.83
CA VAL A 181 -9.30 -26.64 6.30
C VAL A 181 -10.61 -27.31 6.74
N ASP A 182 -10.61 -28.64 6.81
CA ASP A 182 -11.72 -29.38 7.40
C ASP A 182 -11.63 -29.28 8.93
N MET A 183 -12.46 -28.42 9.51
CA MET A 183 -12.51 -28.16 10.95
C MET A 183 -13.40 -29.16 11.72
N THR A 184 -13.97 -30.17 11.07
CA THR A 184 -14.98 -31.02 11.70
C THR A 184 -14.43 -32.06 12.70
N GLY A 185 -13.10 -32.23 12.79
CA GLY A 185 -12.44 -33.25 13.65
C GLY A 185 -11.50 -32.73 14.75
N ALA A 186 -11.47 -31.41 15.02
CA ALA A 186 -10.40 -30.71 15.75
C ALA A 186 -10.32 -30.93 17.29
N PHE A 187 -10.68 -32.10 17.81
CA PHE A 187 -10.58 -32.40 19.25
C PHE A 187 -9.61 -33.53 19.61
N SER A 188 -8.97 -34.21 18.65
CA SER A 188 -8.14 -35.40 18.93
C SER A 188 -6.63 -35.21 18.74
N ASN A 189 -6.18 -34.23 17.94
CA ASN A 189 -4.75 -34.09 17.59
C ASN A 189 -4.22 -32.65 17.75
N LEU A 190 -3.37 -32.45 18.76
CA LEU A 190 -2.82 -31.15 19.14
C LEU A 190 -1.96 -30.51 18.03
N VAL A 191 -1.24 -31.30 17.24
CA VAL A 191 -0.42 -30.80 16.12
C VAL A 191 -1.29 -30.33 14.96
N ALA A 192 -2.34 -31.10 14.64
CA ALA A 192 -3.32 -30.71 13.62
C ALA A 192 -4.05 -29.41 14.02
N ASN A 193 -4.35 -29.24 15.32
CA ASN A 193 -4.97 -28.03 15.84
C ASN A 193 -4.07 -26.79 15.71
N VAL A 194 -2.76 -26.91 15.95
CA VAL A 194 -1.82 -25.78 15.78
C VAL A 194 -1.70 -25.37 14.30
N LEU A 195 -1.65 -26.33 13.38
CA LEU A 195 -1.62 -26.06 11.94
C LEU A 195 -2.94 -25.47 11.44
N ALA A 196 -4.07 -25.94 11.95
CA ALA A 196 -5.40 -25.39 11.65
C ALA A 196 -5.56 -23.94 12.15
N ILE A 197 -5.06 -23.63 13.35
CA ILE A 197 -5.09 -22.25 13.89
C ILE A 197 -4.19 -21.33 13.07
N LYS A 198 -2.99 -21.78 12.66
CA LYS A 198 -2.09 -20.99 11.82
C LYS A 198 -2.68 -20.71 10.43
N SER A 199 -3.25 -21.72 9.78
CA SER A 199 -3.89 -21.57 8.47
C SER A 199 -5.13 -20.67 8.54
N LEU A 200 -5.97 -20.82 9.56
CA LEU A 200 -7.10 -19.93 9.79
C LEU A 200 -6.65 -18.49 10.04
N GLY A 201 -5.57 -18.28 10.79
CA GLY A 201 -4.99 -16.95 11.02
C GLY A 201 -4.56 -16.28 9.71
N ILE A 202 -3.91 -17.03 8.80
CA ILE A 202 -3.52 -16.52 7.47
C ILE A 202 -4.75 -16.16 6.64
N ILE A 203 -5.77 -17.01 6.61
CA ILE A 203 -7.03 -16.75 5.89
C ILE A 203 -7.72 -15.50 6.46
N LEU A 204 -7.78 -15.35 7.78
CA LEU A 204 -8.37 -14.16 8.42
C LEU A 204 -7.60 -12.90 8.04
N ILE A 205 -6.25 -12.94 8.08
CA ILE A 205 -5.40 -11.81 7.67
C ILE A 205 -5.67 -11.45 6.19
N ASP A 206 -5.65 -12.45 5.30
CA ASP A 206 -5.92 -12.25 3.87
C ASP A 206 -7.31 -11.64 3.62
N GLN A 207 -8.33 -12.08 4.35
CA GLN A 207 -9.68 -11.55 4.20
C GLN A 207 -9.84 -10.13 4.75
N VAL A 208 -9.20 -9.79 5.88
CA VAL A 208 -9.27 -8.42 6.43
C VAL A 208 -8.45 -7.43 5.61
N THR A 209 -7.38 -7.90 4.94
CA THR A 209 -6.57 -7.08 4.04
C THR A 209 -6.95 -7.25 2.56
N ALA A 210 -8.11 -7.86 2.26
CA ALA A 210 -8.51 -8.15 0.89
C ALA A 210 -8.67 -6.85 0.06
N THR A 211 -8.01 -6.81 -1.10
CA THR A 211 -8.13 -5.70 -2.07
C THR A 211 -9.02 -6.03 -3.26
N GLU A 212 -9.31 -7.32 -3.47
CA GLU A 212 -10.16 -7.88 -4.52
C GLU A 212 -11.36 -8.63 -3.91
N GLY A 213 -12.29 -9.07 -4.77
CA GLY A 213 -13.48 -9.81 -4.32
C GLY A 213 -14.51 -8.90 -3.66
N ALA A 214 -14.89 -9.19 -2.41
CA ALA A 214 -16.03 -8.55 -1.76
C ALA A 214 -15.99 -7.01 -1.73
N PRO A 215 -14.87 -6.33 -1.44
CA PRO A 215 -14.82 -4.86 -1.49
C PRO A 215 -15.13 -4.30 -2.89
N VAL A 216 -14.62 -4.95 -3.94
CA VAL A 216 -14.85 -4.55 -5.34
C VAL A 216 -16.28 -4.86 -5.76
N ASP A 217 -16.81 -6.03 -5.45
CA ASP A 217 -18.15 -6.46 -5.85
C ASP A 217 -19.25 -5.61 -5.20
N ARG A 218 -19.09 -5.28 -3.91
CA ARG A 218 -20.00 -4.37 -3.19
C ARG A 218 -19.96 -2.98 -3.81
N SER A 219 -18.76 -2.44 -4.04
CA SER A 219 -18.58 -1.12 -4.64
C SER A 219 -19.13 -1.06 -6.07
N ARG A 220 -18.93 -2.12 -6.87
CA ARG A 220 -19.49 -2.24 -8.22
C ARG A 220 -21.01 -2.24 -8.21
N SER A 221 -21.62 -3.02 -7.31
CA SER A 221 -23.07 -3.07 -7.15
C SER A 221 -23.65 -1.71 -6.77
N TRP A 222 -22.94 -0.95 -5.92
CA TRP A 222 -23.33 0.41 -5.56
C TRP A 222 -23.15 1.39 -6.72
N CYS A 223 -22.03 1.36 -7.43
CA CYS A 223 -21.84 2.18 -8.64
C CYS A 223 -22.93 1.91 -9.68
N HIS A 224 -23.29 0.64 -9.89
CA HIS A 224 -24.37 0.26 -10.80
C HIS A 224 -25.73 0.84 -10.37
N SER A 225 -26.06 0.83 -9.07
CA SER A 225 -27.31 1.45 -8.58
C SER A 225 -27.35 2.97 -8.76
N LEU A 226 -26.19 3.62 -8.79
CA LEU A 226 -26.05 5.04 -9.06
C LEU A 226 -25.95 5.38 -10.56
N GLY A 227 -25.90 4.38 -11.44
CA GLY A 227 -25.65 4.58 -12.88
C GLY A 227 -24.26 5.13 -13.18
N VAL A 228 -23.28 4.83 -12.32
CA VAL A 228 -21.89 5.30 -12.43
C VAL A 228 -21.01 4.17 -12.95
N PRO A 229 -20.22 4.37 -14.02
CA PRO A 229 -19.26 3.36 -14.49
C PRO A 229 -18.07 3.25 -13.51
N LEU A 230 -17.75 2.01 -13.13
CA LEU A 230 -16.60 1.65 -12.29
C LEU A 230 -15.58 0.88 -13.12
N PHE A 231 -14.36 1.41 -13.20
CA PHE A 231 -13.19 0.77 -13.80
C PHE A 231 -12.29 0.23 -12.69
N ARG A 232 -12.17 -1.08 -12.55
CA ARG A 232 -11.17 -1.74 -11.67
C ARG A 232 -10.03 -2.24 -12.53
N MET A 233 -8.84 -1.68 -12.33
CA MET A 233 -7.62 -2.06 -13.03
C MET A 233 -6.62 -2.63 -12.03
N SER A 234 -6.35 -3.93 -12.13
CA SER A 234 -5.38 -4.63 -11.29
C SER A 234 -4.81 -5.78 -12.10
N ALA A 235 -3.50 -5.79 -12.33
CA ALA A 235 -2.85 -6.74 -13.22
C ALA A 235 -2.68 -8.10 -12.51
N PRO A 236 -3.09 -9.23 -13.12
CA PRO A 236 -2.68 -10.54 -12.66
C PRO A 236 -1.15 -10.65 -12.75
N LEU A 237 -0.51 -10.99 -11.64
CA LEU A 237 0.94 -11.10 -11.56
C LEU A 237 1.40 -12.53 -11.83
N THR A 238 2.51 -12.66 -12.56
CA THR A 238 3.15 -13.95 -12.85
C THR A 238 3.72 -14.57 -11.58
N ASN A 239 4.41 -13.76 -10.79
CA ASN A 239 5.02 -14.15 -9.53
C ASN A 239 4.25 -13.54 -8.35
N ASP A 240 4.34 -14.22 -7.20
CA ASP A 240 3.80 -13.72 -5.94
C ASP A 240 4.82 -12.77 -5.31
N VAL A 241 4.69 -11.49 -5.65
CA VAL A 241 5.62 -10.43 -5.24
C VAL A 241 5.27 -9.93 -3.84
N GLN A 242 6.22 -10.03 -2.92
CA GLN A 242 6.04 -9.55 -1.55
C GLN A 242 6.07 -8.02 -1.49
N MET A 243 5.45 -7.45 -0.45
CA MET A 243 5.35 -6.00 -0.28
C MET A 243 6.70 -5.29 -0.09
N ASP A 244 7.67 -5.98 0.52
CA ASP A 244 9.03 -5.52 0.76
C ASP A 244 10.05 -6.06 -0.27
N GLU A 245 9.58 -6.43 -1.46
CA GLU A 245 10.45 -6.91 -2.53
C GLU A 245 11.48 -5.84 -2.95
N LYS A 246 12.74 -6.24 -3.05
CA LYS A 246 13.87 -5.40 -3.43
C LYS A 246 14.53 -5.84 -4.73
N GLY A 247 14.34 -7.08 -5.15
CA GLY A 247 14.93 -7.66 -6.34
C GLY A 247 14.46 -6.97 -7.60
N ASP A 248 15.37 -6.28 -8.29
CA ASP A 248 15.05 -5.56 -9.53
C ASP A 248 14.45 -6.49 -10.60
N ALA A 249 14.87 -7.76 -10.65
CA ALA A 249 14.34 -8.73 -11.61
C ALA A 249 12.84 -9.01 -11.38
N GLU A 250 12.43 -9.23 -10.13
CA GLU A 250 11.02 -9.46 -9.77
C GLU A 250 10.18 -8.21 -10.01
N ILE A 251 10.71 -7.04 -9.67
CA ILE A 251 10.03 -5.76 -9.91
C ILE A 251 9.89 -5.48 -11.41
N VAL A 252 10.91 -5.75 -12.22
CA VAL A 252 10.85 -5.62 -13.68
C VAL A 252 9.81 -6.57 -14.26
N GLN A 253 9.70 -7.79 -13.76
CA GLN A 253 8.65 -8.73 -14.17
C GLN A 253 7.25 -8.19 -13.80
N LEU A 254 7.07 -7.65 -12.59
CA LEU A 254 5.81 -7.01 -12.18
C LEU A 254 5.44 -5.84 -13.10
N LEU A 255 6.41 -5.00 -13.47
CA LEU A 255 6.20 -3.90 -14.42
C LEU A 255 5.84 -4.39 -15.82
N TRP A 256 6.41 -5.52 -16.24
CA TRP A 256 6.08 -6.17 -17.50
C TRP A 256 4.64 -6.71 -17.51
N ASP A 257 4.22 -7.39 -16.44
CA ASP A 257 2.86 -7.89 -16.28
C ASP A 257 1.84 -6.74 -16.34
N CYS A 258 2.14 -5.59 -15.70
CA CYS A 258 1.35 -4.37 -15.80
C CYS A 258 1.26 -3.82 -17.22
N LEU A 259 2.37 -3.83 -17.97
CA LEU A 259 2.40 -3.37 -19.37
C LEU A 259 1.55 -4.28 -20.26
N GLU A 260 1.69 -5.59 -20.08
CA GLU A 260 0.93 -6.59 -20.82
C GLU A 260 -0.57 -6.47 -20.54
N TYR A 261 -0.95 -6.32 -19.26
CA TYR A 261 -2.32 -6.03 -18.83
C TYR A 261 -2.88 -4.78 -19.51
N THR A 262 -2.12 -3.69 -19.51
CA THR A 262 -2.50 -2.42 -20.15
C THR A 262 -2.77 -2.58 -21.65
N GLN A 263 -1.97 -3.39 -22.34
CA GLN A 263 -2.17 -3.66 -23.78
C GLN A 263 -3.44 -4.47 -24.04
N ARG A 264 -3.74 -5.46 -23.18
CA ARG A 264 -4.98 -6.26 -23.29
C ARG A 264 -6.24 -5.45 -23.00
N HIS A 265 -6.16 -4.50 -22.06
CA HIS A 265 -7.27 -3.65 -21.63
C HIS A 265 -7.27 -2.24 -22.26
N ARG A 266 -6.59 -2.08 -23.40
CA ARG A 266 -6.46 -0.78 -24.07
C ARG A 266 -7.81 -0.14 -24.43
N ASP A 267 -8.82 -0.96 -24.72
CA ASP A 267 -10.14 -0.51 -25.12
C ASP A 267 -10.91 0.05 -23.90
N ASP A 268 -10.83 -0.62 -22.75
CA ASP A 268 -11.37 -0.13 -21.46
C ASP A 268 -10.71 1.20 -21.06
N ILE A 269 -9.39 1.31 -21.25
CA ILE A 269 -8.63 2.54 -21.00
C ILE A 269 -9.07 3.64 -21.96
N ALA A 270 -9.31 3.33 -23.23
CA ALA A 270 -9.80 4.30 -24.21
C ALA A 270 -11.18 4.84 -23.85
N GLU A 271 -12.09 3.98 -23.37
CA GLU A 271 -13.40 4.37 -22.85
C GLU A 271 -13.29 5.29 -21.63
N LEU A 272 -12.46 4.92 -20.66
CA LEU A 272 -12.17 5.76 -19.49
C LEU A 272 -11.63 7.13 -19.91
N VAL A 273 -10.68 7.18 -20.84
CA VAL A 273 -10.13 8.44 -21.36
C VAL A 273 -11.21 9.26 -22.05
N ALA A 274 -12.13 8.64 -22.80
CA ALA A 274 -13.26 9.33 -23.40
C ALA A 274 -14.18 9.95 -22.33
N LEU A 275 -14.53 9.22 -21.28
CA LEU A 275 -15.34 9.72 -20.16
C LEU A 275 -14.66 10.87 -19.40
N LEU A 276 -13.35 10.76 -19.16
CA LEU A 276 -12.58 11.82 -18.51
C LEU A 276 -12.50 13.09 -19.37
N ARG A 277 -12.43 12.95 -20.71
CA ARG A 277 -12.47 14.09 -21.63
C ARG A 277 -13.83 14.79 -21.64
N LEU A 278 -14.93 14.05 -21.55
CA LEU A 278 -16.29 14.62 -21.44
C LEU A 278 -16.48 15.43 -20.15
N SER A 279 -15.84 14.99 -19.07
CA SER A 279 -15.84 15.70 -17.79
C SER A 279 -15.06 17.03 -17.85
N GLY A 280 -14.31 17.29 -18.94
CA GLY A 280 -13.55 18.50 -19.18
C GLY A 280 -12.21 18.56 -18.44
N LYS A 281 -11.33 19.49 -18.88
CA LYS A 281 -10.13 19.84 -18.11
C LYS A 281 -10.60 20.62 -16.88
N SER A 282 -10.39 20.06 -15.69
CA SER A 282 -10.62 20.78 -14.43
C SER A 282 -9.93 22.14 -14.49
N GLU A 283 -10.69 23.23 -14.29
CA GLU A 283 -10.14 24.60 -14.30
C GLU A 283 -9.00 24.73 -13.29
N HIS A 284 -9.16 24.10 -12.12
CA HIS A 284 -8.19 24.04 -11.03
C HIS A 284 -6.89 23.29 -11.40
N ARG A 285 -6.93 22.42 -12.42
CA ARG A 285 -5.77 21.68 -12.91
C ARG A 285 -5.15 22.29 -14.17
N ARG A 286 -5.74 23.31 -14.80
CA ARG A 286 -5.18 23.93 -16.02
C ARG A 286 -3.72 24.36 -15.83
N LYS A 287 -3.38 24.91 -14.65
CA LYS A 287 -2.03 25.35 -14.29
C LYS A 287 -0.97 24.23 -14.31
N LEU A 288 -1.34 23.00 -13.96
CA LEU A 288 -0.43 21.83 -14.00
C LEU A 288 -0.04 21.44 -15.43
N PHE A 289 -0.77 21.96 -16.43
CA PHE A 289 -0.56 21.67 -17.84
C PHE A 289 0.00 22.88 -18.62
N THR A 290 -0.03 24.11 -18.08
CA THR A 290 0.42 25.34 -18.77
C THR A 290 1.91 25.61 -18.64
N ASP A 291 2.56 25.24 -17.52
CA ASP A 291 4.00 25.47 -17.31
C ASP A 291 4.88 24.58 -18.20
N SER A 292 4.28 23.61 -18.91
CA SER A 292 4.99 22.63 -19.75
C SER A 292 5.42 23.16 -21.12
N GLU A 293 4.85 24.27 -21.59
CA GLU A 293 5.24 24.85 -22.89
C GLU A 293 6.49 25.73 -22.76
N ILE A 294 6.64 26.46 -21.65
CA ILE A 294 7.76 27.39 -21.42
C ILE A 294 9.02 26.66 -20.93
N SER A 295 8.86 25.57 -20.19
CA SER A 295 9.97 24.79 -19.61
C SER A 295 10.65 23.85 -20.61
N ALA A 296 10.03 23.54 -21.76
CA ALA A 296 10.67 22.73 -22.81
C ALA A 296 11.80 23.48 -23.54
N GLU A 297 11.69 24.80 -23.65
CA GLU A 297 12.71 25.64 -24.30
C GLU A 297 13.87 25.97 -23.35
N ALA A 298 13.59 26.25 -22.07
CA ALA A 298 14.61 26.59 -21.07
C ALA A 298 15.48 25.39 -20.62
N PHE A 299 14.96 24.16 -20.69
CA PHE A 299 15.68 22.96 -20.24
C PHE A 299 16.73 22.46 -21.24
N ALA A 300 16.66 22.89 -22.50
CA ALA A 300 17.70 22.59 -23.49
C ALA A 300 19.03 23.32 -23.18
N GLU A 301 18.97 24.41 -22.41
CA GLU A 301 20.12 25.27 -22.12
C GLU A 301 20.73 25.03 -20.73
N ALA A 302 19.92 24.65 -19.72
CA ALA A 302 20.38 24.56 -18.32
C ALA A 302 20.83 23.16 -17.85
N SER A 303 20.62 22.10 -18.66
CA SER A 303 20.84 20.71 -18.26
C SER A 303 22.31 20.27 -18.24
N SER A 304 23.28 21.11 -18.64
CA SER A 304 24.70 20.71 -18.69
C SER A 304 25.52 21.07 -17.45
N GLU A 305 25.07 21.99 -16.57
CA GLU A 305 25.98 22.56 -15.55
C GLU A 305 25.53 22.38 -14.09
N ALA A 306 24.24 22.31 -13.76
CA ALA A 306 23.81 22.41 -12.36
C ALA A 306 23.68 21.09 -11.56
N SER A 307 23.61 19.92 -12.22
CA SER A 307 23.28 18.66 -11.53
C SER A 307 24.47 17.92 -10.90
N ALA A 308 25.71 18.37 -11.14
CA ALA A 308 26.90 17.74 -10.56
C ALA A 308 27.31 18.36 -9.21
N GLU A 309 27.06 19.65 -8.99
CA GLU A 309 27.57 20.37 -7.82
C GLU A 309 26.68 20.20 -6.59
N ALA A 310 25.35 20.22 -6.74
CA ALA A 310 24.41 20.12 -5.61
C ALA A 310 24.39 18.73 -4.93
N PHE A 311 24.80 17.66 -5.64
CA PHE A 311 24.80 16.30 -5.10
C PHE A 311 26.08 15.99 -4.29
N ALA A 312 27.19 16.64 -4.61
CA ALA A 312 28.45 16.47 -3.87
C ALA A 312 28.39 17.10 -2.46
N GLU A 313 27.67 18.22 -2.32
CA GLU A 313 27.59 18.97 -1.07
C GLU A 313 26.67 18.28 -0.05
N ALA A 314 25.49 17.80 -0.48
CA ALA A 314 24.53 17.13 0.41
C ALA A 314 25.01 15.75 0.91
N SER A 315 25.79 15.01 0.12
CA SER A 315 26.37 13.72 0.56
C SER A 315 27.54 13.89 1.53
N ALA A 316 28.24 15.02 1.51
CA ALA A 316 29.37 15.27 2.42
C ALA A 316 28.89 15.62 3.84
N GLU A 317 27.80 16.39 3.97
CA GLU A 317 27.27 16.81 5.27
C GLU A 317 26.62 15.64 6.04
N ALA A 318 25.89 14.76 5.36
CA ALA A 318 25.27 13.59 5.97
C ALA A 318 26.30 12.54 6.48
N PHE A 319 27.48 12.48 5.86
CA PHE A 319 28.55 11.55 6.27
C PHE A 319 29.32 12.04 7.51
N ALA A 320 29.38 13.37 7.73
CA ALA A 320 30.07 13.96 8.87
C ALA A 320 29.29 13.81 10.19
N GLU A 321 27.96 13.94 10.15
CA GLU A 321 27.11 13.76 11.34
C GLU A 321 27.08 12.30 11.81
N ALA A 322 26.97 11.33 10.89
CA ALA A 322 26.89 9.91 11.24
C ALA A 322 28.20 9.34 11.83
N SER A 323 29.35 9.92 11.52
CA SER A 323 30.65 9.50 12.08
C SER A 323 30.95 10.12 13.45
N ALA A 324 30.28 11.20 13.85
CA ALA A 324 30.51 11.84 15.15
C ALA A 324 29.81 11.11 16.32
N GLU A 325 28.73 10.37 16.05
CA GLU A 325 27.97 9.67 17.10
C GLU A 325 28.48 8.25 17.43
N ALA A 326 29.49 7.74 16.73
CA ALA A 326 29.97 6.37 16.92
C ALA A 326 31.49 6.27 17.13
N SER A 327 31.97 6.46 18.37
CA SER A 327 33.18 5.80 18.91
C SER A 327 33.32 5.93 20.45
N PRO A 328 34.04 5.01 21.13
CA PRO A 328 33.69 4.56 22.49
C PRO A 328 34.56 5.15 23.61
N GLU A 329 33.99 5.29 24.81
CA GLU A 329 34.76 5.52 26.05
C GLU A 329 35.12 4.19 26.75
N VAL A 330 36.42 3.94 26.96
CA VAL A 330 36.96 2.90 27.86
C VAL A 330 38.03 3.51 28.76
N SER A 331 37.89 3.36 30.08
CA SER A 331 38.93 3.27 31.15
C SER A 331 38.23 3.47 32.52
N SER A 332 38.39 2.73 33.63
CA SER A 332 39.46 1.88 34.20
C SER A 332 39.00 1.06 35.44
N LYS A 333 39.33 -0.25 35.49
CA LYS A 333 39.78 -1.15 36.63
C LYS A 333 39.00 -1.26 37.99
N PRO A 334 39.23 -2.29 38.85
CA PRO A 334 39.74 -3.68 38.67
C PRO A 334 38.83 -4.80 39.27
N SER A 335 39.21 -6.07 39.07
CA SER A 335 38.59 -7.32 39.58
C SER A 335 38.56 -7.48 41.12
N PRO A 336 37.75 -8.41 41.68
CA PRO A 336 38.30 -9.75 41.99
C PRO A 336 37.35 -10.97 41.80
N GLU A 337 38.00 -12.10 41.50
CA GLU A 337 37.84 -13.52 41.90
C GLU A 337 36.48 -14.26 42.12
N VAL A 338 36.42 -15.43 41.40
CA VAL A 338 35.96 -16.79 41.78
C VAL A 338 34.45 -17.12 41.78
N SER A 339 34.04 -18.04 40.87
CA SER A 339 33.54 -19.40 41.23
C SER A 339 32.89 -20.16 40.04
N SER A 340 33.52 -21.28 39.69
CA SER A 340 33.02 -22.61 39.26
C SER A 340 31.79 -22.85 38.34
N LYS A 341 32.12 -23.53 37.21
CA LYS A 341 31.50 -24.71 36.56
C LYS A 341 30.54 -24.57 35.35
N PRO A 342 30.54 -25.57 34.43
CA PRO A 342 30.17 -25.40 33.02
C PRO A 342 28.83 -26.07 32.64
N SER A 343 28.24 -25.67 31.52
CA SER A 343 27.20 -26.42 30.79
C SER A 343 27.30 -26.04 29.31
N LEU A 344 27.87 -26.94 28.48
CA LEU A 344 27.19 -27.96 27.68
C LEU A 344 26.70 -27.42 26.33
N GLU A 345 27.58 -27.54 25.34
CA GLU A 345 27.22 -27.64 23.93
C GLU A 345 26.45 -28.95 23.69
N VAL A 346 25.35 -28.87 22.95
CA VAL A 346 24.71 -30.04 22.37
C VAL A 346 24.29 -29.71 20.93
N SER A 347 25.09 -30.19 19.99
CA SER A 347 24.72 -30.45 18.61
C SER A 347 23.87 -31.71 18.51
N TRP A 348 22.84 -31.74 17.66
CA TRP A 348 22.35 -32.99 17.07
C TRP A 348 21.95 -32.78 15.60
N ASN A 349 22.83 -33.26 14.72
CA ASN A 349 22.45 -33.91 13.47
C ASN A 349 21.64 -35.18 13.81
N LEU A 350 20.68 -35.55 12.96
CA LEU A 350 20.38 -36.94 12.58
C LEU A 350 19.33 -36.95 11.44
N SER A 351 19.77 -37.36 10.25
CA SER A 351 18.92 -38.00 9.24
C SER A 351 18.78 -39.49 9.57
N PRO A 352 17.82 -40.20 8.94
CA PRO A 352 18.27 -41.21 7.99
C PRO A 352 17.46 -41.26 6.69
N GLU A 353 18.17 -41.50 5.59
CA GLU A 353 17.66 -41.98 4.31
C GLU A 353 17.21 -43.45 4.41
N VAL A 354 16.14 -43.83 3.72
CA VAL A 354 16.01 -45.13 3.02
C VAL A 354 15.10 -44.94 1.79
N SER A 355 15.63 -45.19 0.58
CA SER A 355 14.88 -45.49 -0.65
C SER A 355 14.66 -47.01 -0.78
N PRO A 356 13.73 -47.47 -1.65
CA PRO A 356 14.22 -48.02 -2.93
C PRO A 356 13.28 -47.80 -4.15
N GLU A 357 13.88 -47.67 -5.34
CA GLU A 357 13.26 -47.86 -6.67
C GLU A 357 13.41 -49.34 -7.14
N PRO A 358 13.08 -49.71 -8.40
CA PRO A 358 11.76 -49.80 -9.03
C PRO A 358 11.48 -51.25 -9.53
N SER A 359 10.25 -51.56 -9.95
CA SER A 359 10.05 -52.70 -10.85
C SER A 359 8.90 -52.49 -11.84
N SER A 360 9.14 -53.03 -13.02
CA SER A 360 8.46 -52.87 -14.29
C SER A 360 7.26 -53.80 -14.48
N GLU A 361 6.51 -53.47 -15.54
CA GLU A 361 5.78 -54.35 -16.47
C GLU A 361 4.23 -54.48 -16.41
N ALA A 362 3.69 -54.28 -17.62
CA ALA A 362 2.53 -54.90 -18.25
C ALA A 362 1.11 -54.35 -17.99
N SER A 363 0.60 -53.61 -18.99
CA SER A 363 -0.81 -53.64 -19.42
C SER A 363 -1.12 -55.01 -20.09
N PRO A 364 -2.39 -55.48 -20.20
CA PRO A 364 -3.32 -54.93 -21.21
C PRO A 364 -4.84 -54.99 -20.92
N LYS A 365 -5.55 -54.02 -21.53
CA LYS A 365 -6.83 -54.10 -22.29
C LYS A 365 -8.19 -54.45 -21.64
N LEU A 366 -9.15 -53.58 -22.00
CA LEU A 366 -10.54 -53.82 -22.49
C LEU A 366 -11.70 -54.01 -21.48
N PHE A 367 -12.64 -53.04 -21.48
CA PHE A 367 -14.07 -53.11 -21.88
C PHE A 367 -14.70 -51.70 -21.64
N SER A 368 -15.12 -50.94 -22.67
CA SER A 368 -16.52 -50.65 -23.09
C SER A 368 -17.56 -50.60 -21.94
N GLU A 369 -18.55 -49.72 -21.84
CA GLU A 369 -19.36 -49.01 -22.83
C GLU A 369 -20.26 -47.98 -22.10
N VAL A 370 -20.49 -46.81 -22.73
CA VAL A 370 -21.78 -46.08 -22.86
C VAL A 370 -22.83 -46.20 -21.74
N SER A 371 -23.29 -45.08 -21.17
CA SER A 371 -24.61 -44.50 -21.53
C SER A 371 -24.94 -43.14 -20.91
N ARG A 372 -25.72 -42.39 -21.69
CA ARG A 372 -26.29 -41.06 -21.47
C ARG A 372 -27.56 -41.11 -20.61
N ARG A 373 -27.96 -39.92 -20.15
CA ARG A 373 -29.32 -39.45 -19.79
C ARG A 373 -29.93 -40.00 -18.50
N LYS A 374 -30.14 -39.11 -17.53
CA LYS A 374 -31.34 -38.27 -17.44
C LYS A 374 -31.06 -37.01 -16.66
#